data_AF-A0A1H6UUN7-F1
#
_entry.id   AF-A0A1H6UUN7-F1
#
_cell.length_a   1.000
_cell.length_b   1.000
_cell.length_c   1.000
_cell.angle_alpha   90.00
_cell.angle_beta   90.00
_cell.angle_gamma   90.00
#
_symmetry.space_group_name_H-M   'P 1'
#
loop_
_entity.id
_entity.type
_entity.pdbx_description
1 polymer ?
#
loop_
_entity_poly.entity_id
_entity_poly.type
_entity_poly.pdbx_seq_one_letter_code
_entity_poly.pdbx_strand_id
1 'polypeptide(L)'
;MQRWLIAAAVACATLTGCTEAPEEGTANTARRQKQAGHPVDPLATSGHLAAIDAAALTGDQRAIQAHTQAMQKDMLRAMRLPDASRPIDHEAARAAVRPLPGVRSSIWIDRNNLLVMVAGSRYRSTGTIDRVCLALELLGDTLAVVVNLQDVSATTTEGADTLSRNCQLAEGERALLQPKRQADVLDPGLRRVLRAQQAASK
;
A
#
# COMPACT_ATOMS: atom_id res chain seq x y z
N MET A 1 -79.69 -16.67 -14.06
CA MET A 1 -79.05 -17.93 -13.62
C MET A 1 -77.55 -17.63 -13.52
N GLN A 2 -77.02 -17.02 -12.46
CA GLN A 2 -76.77 -17.52 -11.09
C GLN A 2 -75.80 -18.71 -11.04
N ARG A 3 -74.67 -18.45 -10.33
CA ARG A 3 -73.63 -19.37 -9.83
C ARG A 3 -72.61 -19.77 -10.93
N TRP A 4 -71.29 -19.71 -10.75
CA TRP A 4 -70.50 -20.14 -9.59
C TRP A 4 -69.22 -19.31 -9.42
N LEU A 5 -68.90 -19.06 -8.15
CA LEU A 5 -67.64 -18.56 -7.62
C LEU A 5 -66.60 -19.68 -7.67
N ILE A 6 -65.40 -19.43 -8.21
CA ILE A 6 -64.16 -20.01 -7.66
C ILE A 6 -63.11 -18.90 -7.64
N ALA A 7 -62.76 -18.53 -6.42
CA ALA A 7 -61.67 -17.65 -6.08
C ALA A 7 -60.33 -18.35 -6.34
N ALA A 8 -59.39 -17.63 -6.95
CA ALA A 8 -57.97 -17.94 -6.86
C ALA A 8 -57.23 -16.61 -6.66
N ALA A 9 -57.22 -16.15 -5.42
CA ALA A 9 -56.34 -15.08 -4.96
C ALA A 9 -54.91 -15.65 -4.88
N VAL A 10 -54.14 -15.53 -5.97
CA VAL A 10 -52.69 -15.70 -5.90
C VAL A 10 -52.13 -14.39 -5.36
N ALA A 11 -51.95 -14.35 -4.04
CA ALA A 11 -51.17 -13.34 -3.36
C ALA A 11 -49.71 -13.49 -3.79
N CYS A 12 -49.32 -12.76 -4.84
CA CYS A 12 -47.92 -12.58 -5.17
C CYS A 12 -47.36 -11.60 -4.13
N ALA A 13 -46.77 -12.14 -3.07
CA ALA A 13 -45.98 -11.36 -2.12
C ALA A 13 -44.82 -10.73 -2.89
N THR A 14 -44.97 -9.46 -3.26
CA THR A 14 -43.85 -8.62 -3.64
C THR A 14 -42.95 -8.52 -2.43
N LEU A 15 -41.81 -9.20 -2.44
CA LEU A 15 -40.70 -8.89 -1.56
C LEU A 15 -40.28 -7.46 -1.91
N THR A 16 -40.84 -6.51 -1.17
CA THR A 16 -40.32 -5.17 -1.02
C THR A 16 -38.84 -5.32 -0.70
N GLY A 17 -38.00 -4.90 -1.64
CA GLY A 17 -36.57 -4.80 -1.41
C GLY A 17 -36.36 -3.97 -0.16
N CYS A 18 -35.67 -4.56 0.82
CA CYS A 18 -35.04 -3.81 1.89
C CYS A 18 -33.95 -2.95 1.23
N THR A 19 -34.33 -1.79 0.70
CA THR A 19 -33.41 -0.68 0.52
C THR A 19 -33.14 -0.12 1.91
N GLU A 20 -32.27 -0.79 2.66
CA GLU A 20 -31.46 -0.08 3.65
C GLU A 20 -30.62 0.91 2.85
N ALA A 21 -30.94 2.18 3.02
CA ALA A 21 -30.03 3.25 2.66
C ALA A 21 -28.68 2.92 3.31
N PRO A 22 -27.54 3.00 2.59
CA PRO A 22 -26.25 2.93 3.25
C PRO A 22 -26.20 4.13 4.19
N GLU A 23 -26.20 3.88 5.50
CA GLU A 23 -25.79 4.90 6.45
C GLU A 23 -24.40 5.38 6.01
N GLU A 24 -24.35 6.65 5.60
CA GLU A 24 -23.12 7.41 5.44
C GLU A 24 -22.50 7.60 6.83
N GLY A 25 -21.88 6.53 7.33
CA GLY A 25 -21.29 6.47 8.65
C GLY A 25 -20.21 5.41 8.64
N THR A 26 -18.95 5.86 8.69
CA THR A 26 -17.74 5.03 8.87
C THR A 26 -17.35 4.05 7.75
N ALA A 27 -16.93 4.59 6.60
CA ALA A 27 -15.95 3.90 5.76
C ALA A 27 -15.02 4.90 5.03
N ASN A 28 -14.47 5.87 5.77
CA ASN A 28 -13.25 6.55 5.33
C ASN A 28 -12.03 5.81 5.90
N THR A 29 -12.00 4.49 5.73
CA THR A 29 -10.73 3.76 5.72
C THR A 29 -10.05 4.17 4.43
N ALA A 30 -9.29 5.27 4.49
CA ALA A 30 -8.38 5.67 3.42
C ALA A 30 -7.67 4.41 2.94
N ARG A 31 -7.89 4.05 1.65
CA ARG A 31 -7.34 2.85 1.04
C ARG A 31 -5.87 2.74 1.43
N ARG A 32 -5.53 1.77 2.29
CA ARG A 32 -4.16 1.53 2.74
C ARG A 32 -3.63 0.30 1.99
N GLN A 33 -2.35 0.34 1.63
CA GLN A 33 -1.74 -0.83 1.03
C GLN A 33 -1.80 -2.03 1.97
N LYS A 34 -1.89 -3.24 1.37
CA LYS A 34 -1.83 -4.49 2.12
C LYS A 34 -0.47 -4.64 2.79
N GLN A 35 -0.49 -4.91 4.09
CA GLN A 35 0.71 -5.08 4.91
C GLN A 35 1.37 -6.44 4.61
N ALA A 36 2.70 -6.45 4.55
CA ALA A 36 3.54 -7.63 4.39
C ALA A 36 4.06 -8.13 5.75
N GLY A 37 4.56 -9.36 5.78
CA GLY A 37 5.16 -9.95 6.98
C GLY A 37 4.19 -10.62 7.96
N HIS A 38 2.91 -10.74 7.61
CA HIS A 38 1.96 -11.61 8.31
C HIS A 38 2.08 -13.04 7.78
N PRO A 39 1.87 -14.08 8.63
CA PRO A 39 1.78 -15.45 8.15
C PRO A 39 0.76 -15.60 7.02
N VAL A 40 0.98 -16.58 6.14
CA VAL A 40 0.03 -16.89 5.07
C VAL A 40 -1.34 -17.21 5.68
N ASP A 41 -2.40 -16.59 5.15
CA ASP A 41 -3.76 -16.81 5.62
C ASP A 41 -4.24 -18.21 5.15
N PRO A 42 -4.54 -19.14 6.09
CA PRO A 42 -5.00 -20.48 5.72
C PRO A 42 -6.34 -20.47 4.99
N LEU A 43 -7.22 -19.49 5.24
CA LEU A 43 -8.51 -19.37 4.56
C LEU A 43 -8.34 -18.85 3.14
N ALA A 44 -7.46 -17.87 2.93
CA ALA A 44 -7.12 -17.42 1.58
C ALA A 44 -6.48 -18.56 0.76
N THR A 45 -5.58 -19.33 1.39
CA THR A 45 -4.91 -20.47 0.76
C THR A 45 -5.90 -21.57 0.38
N SER A 46 -6.82 -21.95 1.28
CA SER A 46 -7.83 -22.96 0.97
C SER A 46 -8.80 -22.48 -0.11
N GLY A 47 -9.14 -21.18 -0.12
CA GLY A 47 -9.91 -20.57 -1.20
C GLY A 47 -9.22 -20.68 -2.56
N HIS A 48 -7.91 -20.46 -2.62
CA HIS A 48 -7.14 -20.64 -3.84
C HIS A 48 -7.10 -22.11 -4.31
N LEU A 49 -6.91 -23.06 -3.40
CA LEU A 49 -6.92 -24.49 -3.75
C LEU A 49 -8.28 -24.95 -4.29
N ALA A 50 -9.37 -24.57 -3.61
CA ALA A 50 -10.72 -24.90 -4.05
C ALA A 50 -11.05 -24.30 -5.44
N ALA A 51 -10.58 -23.07 -5.71
CA ALA A 51 -10.75 -22.45 -7.00
C ALA A 51 -9.92 -23.11 -8.11
N ILE A 52 -8.71 -23.60 -7.79
CA ILE A 52 -7.89 -24.40 -8.72
C ILE A 52 -8.60 -25.71 -9.06
N ASP A 53 -9.16 -26.41 -8.07
CA ASP A 53 -9.88 -27.67 -8.31
C ASP A 53 -11.11 -27.44 -9.21
N ALA A 54 -11.89 -26.40 -8.95
CA ALA A 54 -13.03 -26.03 -9.80
C ALA A 54 -12.60 -25.65 -11.24
N ALA A 55 -11.49 -24.91 -11.38
CA ALA A 55 -10.93 -24.57 -12.68
C ALA A 55 -10.39 -25.80 -13.42
N ALA A 56 -9.81 -26.77 -12.72
CA ALA A 56 -9.34 -28.02 -13.29
C ALA A 56 -10.49 -28.86 -13.85
N LEU A 57 -11.62 -28.93 -13.14
CA LEU A 57 -12.83 -29.63 -13.61
C LEU A 57 -13.43 -29.01 -14.88
N THR A 58 -13.23 -27.70 -15.08
CA THR A 58 -13.72 -26.96 -16.26
C THR A 58 -12.67 -26.81 -17.36
N GLY A 59 -11.43 -27.25 -17.11
CA GLY A 59 -10.30 -27.10 -18.04
C GLY A 59 -9.79 -25.65 -18.17
N ASP A 60 -10.15 -24.74 -17.25
CA ASP A 60 -9.72 -23.34 -17.27
C ASP A 60 -8.28 -23.18 -16.77
N GLN A 61 -7.33 -23.40 -17.66
CA GLN A 61 -5.89 -23.26 -17.39
C GLN A 61 -5.49 -21.85 -16.95
N ARG A 62 -6.22 -20.81 -17.39
CA ARG A 62 -5.91 -19.42 -17.00
C ARG A 62 -6.28 -19.17 -15.55
N ALA A 63 -7.43 -19.67 -15.12
CA ALA A 63 -7.85 -19.58 -13.72
C ALA A 63 -6.89 -20.35 -12.80
N ILE A 64 -6.44 -21.56 -13.19
CA ILE A 64 -5.43 -22.31 -12.44
C ILE A 64 -4.15 -21.48 -12.27
N GLN A 65 -3.60 -20.95 -13.36
CA GLN A 65 -2.38 -20.15 -13.33
C GLN A 65 -2.54 -18.90 -12.45
N ALA A 66 -3.68 -18.20 -12.56
CA ALA A 66 -3.95 -17.00 -11.76
C ALA A 66 -3.98 -17.30 -10.26
N HIS A 67 -4.62 -18.40 -9.84
CA HIS A 67 -4.66 -18.80 -8.43
C HIS A 67 -3.31 -19.29 -7.91
N THR A 68 -2.54 -20.03 -8.71
CA THR A 68 -1.16 -20.39 -8.33
C THR A 68 -0.27 -19.16 -8.16
N GLN A 69 -0.36 -18.19 -9.07
CA GLN A 69 0.38 -16.92 -8.97
C GLN A 69 -0.05 -16.09 -7.74
N ALA A 70 -1.35 -16.07 -7.43
CA ALA A 70 -1.86 -15.39 -6.24
C ALA A 70 -1.30 -16.02 -4.95
N MET A 71 -1.32 -17.36 -4.84
CA MET A 71 -0.70 -18.06 -3.70
C MET A 71 0.79 -17.77 -3.58
N GLN A 72 1.54 -17.80 -4.70
CA GLN A 72 2.96 -17.46 -4.70
C GLN A 72 3.18 -16.03 -4.18
N LYS A 73 2.37 -15.08 -4.63
CA LYS A 73 2.44 -13.68 -4.19
C LYS A 73 2.16 -13.54 -2.69
N ASP A 74 1.16 -14.23 -2.17
CA ASP A 74 0.84 -14.21 -0.75
C ASP A 74 1.97 -14.82 0.10
N MET A 75 2.60 -15.89 -0.38
CA MET A 75 3.77 -16.49 0.26
C MET A 75 4.97 -15.53 0.27
N LEU A 76 5.30 -14.90 -0.87
CA LEU A 76 6.38 -13.91 -0.96
C LEU A 76 6.14 -12.74 0.02
N ARG A 77 4.91 -12.22 0.05
CA ARG A 77 4.51 -11.15 0.96
C ARG A 77 4.64 -11.56 2.43
N ALA A 78 4.22 -12.78 2.78
CA ALA A 78 4.34 -13.30 4.14
C ALA A 78 5.79 -13.37 4.60
N MET A 79 6.70 -13.76 3.69
CA MET A 79 8.14 -13.80 3.94
C MET A 79 8.85 -12.44 3.81
N ARG A 80 8.11 -11.36 3.56
CA ARG A 80 8.66 -10.01 3.29
C ARG A 80 9.64 -10.02 2.11
N LEU A 81 9.46 -10.91 1.14
CA LEU A 81 10.34 -11.05 -0.02
C LEU A 81 9.74 -10.29 -1.21
N PRO A 82 10.46 -9.32 -1.80
CA PRO A 82 9.95 -8.61 -2.98
C PRO A 82 9.83 -9.51 -4.22
N ASP A 83 8.81 -9.26 -5.03
CA ASP A 83 8.58 -9.94 -6.30
C ASP A 83 9.40 -9.30 -7.43
N ALA A 84 10.53 -9.92 -7.75
CA ALA A 84 11.45 -9.45 -8.80
C ALA A 84 10.84 -9.49 -10.21
N SER A 85 9.73 -10.20 -10.43
CA SER A 85 9.04 -10.23 -11.72
C SER A 85 8.22 -8.97 -12.00
N ARG A 86 7.99 -8.13 -10.98
CA ARG A 86 7.20 -6.90 -11.06
C ARG A 86 8.00 -5.66 -10.63
N PRO A 87 9.13 -5.36 -11.30
CA PRO A 87 9.91 -4.16 -10.99
C PRO A 87 9.09 -2.90 -11.29
N ILE A 88 9.30 -1.85 -10.50
CA ILE A 88 8.70 -0.55 -10.74
C ILE A 88 9.60 0.23 -11.68
N ASP A 89 9.06 0.71 -12.80
CA ASP A 89 9.78 1.64 -13.68
C ASP A 89 9.99 2.98 -12.97
N HIS A 90 11.24 3.45 -12.98
CA HIS A 90 11.64 4.60 -12.19
C HIS A 90 11.02 5.92 -12.68
N GLU A 91 10.86 6.06 -13.99
CA GLU A 91 10.29 7.27 -14.60
C GLU A 91 8.76 7.28 -14.48
N ALA A 92 8.12 6.13 -14.65
CA ALA A 92 6.69 5.95 -14.37
C ALA A 92 6.38 6.26 -12.89
N ALA A 93 7.22 5.79 -11.96
CA ALA A 93 7.11 6.13 -10.54
C ALA A 93 7.25 7.63 -10.28
N ARG A 94 8.25 8.27 -10.90
CA ARG A 94 8.43 9.73 -10.81
C ARG A 94 7.22 10.48 -11.34
N ALA A 95 6.67 10.06 -12.47
CA ALA A 95 5.48 10.64 -13.07
C ALA A 95 4.23 10.48 -12.18
N ALA A 96 4.06 9.30 -11.57
CA ALA A 96 2.93 9.02 -10.67
C ALA A 96 3.00 9.80 -9.34
N VAL A 97 4.22 10.06 -8.84
CA VAL A 97 4.44 10.79 -7.58
C VAL A 97 4.39 12.31 -7.76
N ARG A 98 4.83 12.82 -8.92
CA ARG A 98 4.85 14.26 -9.24
C ARG A 98 3.55 15.04 -8.94
N PRO A 99 2.33 14.54 -9.25
CA PRO A 99 1.10 15.30 -9.00
C PRO A 99 0.66 15.30 -7.53
N LEU A 100 1.33 14.54 -6.64
CA LEU A 100 0.90 14.46 -5.25
C LEU A 100 1.08 15.80 -4.51
N PRO A 101 0.12 16.19 -3.64
CA PRO A 101 0.20 17.45 -2.91
C PRO A 101 1.49 17.59 -2.10
N GLY A 102 2.15 18.73 -2.25
CA GLY A 102 3.38 19.07 -1.53
C GLY A 102 4.65 18.50 -2.14
N VAL A 103 4.58 17.58 -3.11
CA VAL A 103 5.75 17.06 -3.81
C VAL A 103 6.35 18.14 -4.72
N ARG A 104 7.66 18.36 -4.59
CA ARG A 104 8.45 19.27 -5.44
C ARG A 104 9.22 18.48 -6.49
N SER A 105 9.77 17.35 -6.09
CA SER A 105 10.56 16.48 -6.95
C SER A 105 10.72 15.11 -6.31
N SER A 106 10.99 14.10 -7.13
CA SER A 106 11.33 12.75 -6.67
C SER A 106 12.46 12.17 -7.49
N ILE A 107 13.40 11.50 -6.83
CA ILE A 107 14.59 10.90 -7.44
C ILE A 107 14.84 9.53 -6.83
N TRP A 108 15.25 8.58 -7.67
CA TRP A 108 15.72 7.29 -7.21
C TRP A 108 17.18 7.41 -6.78
N ILE A 109 17.44 7.06 -5.53
CA ILE A 109 18.79 7.02 -4.98
C ILE A 109 19.52 5.74 -5.47
N ASP A 110 18.77 4.65 -5.54
CA ASP A 110 19.18 3.35 -6.07
C ASP A 110 17.92 2.60 -6.54
N ARG A 111 17.99 1.28 -6.77
CA ARG A 111 16.85 0.47 -7.25
C ARG A 111 15.69 0.34 -6.26
N ASN A 112 15.92 0.60 -4.98
CA ASN A 112 14.96 0.30 -3.91
C ASN A 112 14.57 1.55 -3.11
N ASN A 113 15.33 2.64 -3.22
CA ASN A 113 15.15 3.84 -2.41
C ASN A 113 14.71 5.01 -3.27
N LEU A 114 13.45 5.44 -3.08
CA LEU A 114 12.88 6.62 -3.69
C LEU A 114 12.97 7.79 -2.71
N LEU A 115 13.67 8.86 -3.07
CA LEU A 115 13.65 10.14 -2.36
C LEU A 115 12.56 11.04 -2.94
N VAL A 116 11.70 11.57 -2.08
CA VAL A 116 10.67 12.54 -2.44
C VAL A 116 10.89 13.79 -1.62
N MET A 117 11.16 14.88 -2.32
CA MET A 117 11.32 16.20 -1.75
C MET A 117 9.97 16.89 -1.69
N VAL A 118 9.60 17.35 -0.50
CA VAL A 118 8.31 18.00 -0.24
C VAL A 118 8.51 19.43 0.26
N ALA A 119 7.55 20.30 -0.01
CA ALA A 119 7.56 21.69 0.46
C ALA A 119 6.66 21.85 1.69
N GLY A 120 7.28 21.79 2.88
CA GLY A 120 6.65 22.09 4.15
C GLY A 120 6.55 20.87 5.07
N SER A 121 6.75 21.13 6.37
CA SER A 121 6.83 20.10 7.40
C SER A 121 5.58 19.22 7.48
N ARG A 122 4.39 19.78 7.17
CA ARG A 122 3.12 19.04 7.11
C ARG A 122 3.14 17.87 6.12
N TYR A 123 3.93 17.98 5.06
CA TYR A 123 4.04 16.96 4.03
C TYR A 123 5.13 15.93 4.33
N ARG A 124 6.06 16.21 5.25
CA ARG A 124 6.99 15.22 5.80
C ARG A 124 6.28 14.37 6.84
N SER A 125 5.33 13.56 6.39
CA SER A 125 4.45 12.75 7.23
C SER A 125 4.23 11.36 6.64
N THR A 126 3.89 10.40 7.50
CA THR A 126 3.55 9.02 7.12
C THR A 126 2.38 8.97 6.14
N GLY A 127 1.41 9.88 6.28
CA GLY A 127 0.29 10.01 5.33
C GLY A 127 0.74 10.44 3.93
N THR A 128 1.83 11.20 3.79
CA THR A 128 2.42 11.45 2.45
C THR A 128 3.10 10.20 1.90
N ILE A 129 3.80 9.43 2.75
CA ILE A 129 4.34 8.12 2.33
C ILE A 129 3.22 7.20 1.86
N ASP A 130 2.10 7.12 2.59
CA ASP A 130 0.94 6.31 2.19
C ASP A 130 0.44 6.69 0.80
N ARG A 131 0.28 8.00 0.52
CA ARG A 131 -0.11 8.49 -0.81
C ARG A 131 0.90 8.14 -1.90
N VAL A 132 2.19 8.27 -1.62
CA VAL A 132 3.25 7.85 -2.55
C VAL A 132 3.13 6.36 -2.83
N CYS A 133 3.04 5.54 -1.79
CA CYS A 133 2.95 4.10 -1.94
C CYS A 133 1.71 3.66 -2.75
N LEU A 134 0.55 4.28 -2.50
CA LEU A 134 -0.66 4.04 -3.30
C LEU A 134 -0.48 4.41 -4.77
N ALA A 135 0.17 5.52 -5.07
CA ALA A 135 0.47 5.92 -6.46
C ALA A 135 1.38 4.90 -7.17
N LEU A 136 2.23 4.19 -6.42
CA LEU A 136 3.13 3.16 -6.94
C LEU A 136 2.48 1.76 -7.04
N GLU A 137 1.34 1.51 -6.38
CA GLU A 137 0.73 0.17 -6.25
C GLU A 137 0.45 -0.50 -7.61
N LEU A 138 0.01 0.29 -8.59
CA LEU A 138 -0.34 -0.19 -9.92
C LEU A 138 0.88 -0.41 -10.81
N LEU A 139 2.04 0.13 -10.45
CA LEU A 139 3.25 0.11 -11.28
C LEU A 139 4.12 -1.12 -11.07
N GLY A 140 3.98 -1.81 -9.93
CA GLY A 140 4.81 -2.98 -9.64
C GLY A 140 4.67 -3.46 -8.19
N ASP A 141 5.71 -4.09 -7.65
CA ASP A 141 5.75 -4.50 -6.25
C ASP A 141 6.35 -3.41 -5.36
N THR A 142 5.50 -2.79 -4.53
CA THR A 142 5.91 -1.74 -3.60
C THR A 142 6.66 -2.27 -2.38
N LEU A 143 6.67 -3.58 -2.13
CA LEU A 143 7.49 -4.18 -1.06
C LEU A 143 8.99 -4.00 -1.35
N ALA A 144 9.38 -3.86 -2.62
CA ALA A 144 10.74 -3.54 -3.03
C ALA A 144 11.16 -2.08 -2.70
N VAL A 145 10.21 -1.20 -2.38
CA VAL A 145 10.44 0.25 -2.32
C VAL A 145 10.42 0.78 -0.90
N VAL A 146 11.47 1.54 -0.55
CA VAL A 146 11.52 2.42 0.61
C VAL A 146 11.40 3.85 0.12
N VAL A 147 10.38 4.54 0.65
CA VAL A 147 10.15 5.97 0.39
C VAL A 147 10.88 6.76 1.48
N ASN A 148 11.62 7.76 1.05
CA ASN A 148 12.37 8.70 1.88
C ASN A 148 11.79 10.09 1.63
N LEU A 149 11.21 10.74 2.63
CA LEU A 149 10.67 12.10 2.51
C LEU A 149 11.62 13.11 3.14
N GLN A 150 11.91 14.19 2.41
CA GLN A 150 12.70 15.31 2.91
C GLN A 150 11.95 16.63 2.68
N ASP A 151 11.87 17.47 3.72
CA ASP A 151 11.31 18.82 3.59
C ASP A 151 12.40 19.78 3.10
N VAL A 152 12.24 20.30 1.87
CA VAL A 152 13.20 21.24 1.27
C VAL A 152 13.01 22.68 1.74
N SER A 153 11.94 22.95 2.50
CA SER A 153 11.69 24.25 3.11
C SER A 153 12.14 24.34 4.57
N ALA A 154 12.70 23.25 5.11
CA ALA A 154 13.15 23.21 6.49
C ALA A 154 14.27 24.22 6.76
N THR A 155 14.09 25.02 7.80
CA THR A 155 15.10 25.99 8.29
C THR A 155 15.86 25.47 9.51
N THR A 156 15.50 24.30 10.03
CA THR A 156 16.17 23.63 11.16
C THR A 156 16.74 22.28 10.71
N THR A 157 17.73 21.78 11.46
CA THR A 157 18.35 20.48 11.21
C THR A 157 17.35 19.34 11.37
N GLU A 158 16.48 19.38 12.38
CA GLU A 158 15.43 18.35 12.59
C GLU A 158 14.35 18.38 11.52
N GLY A 159 14.06 19.56 10.96
CA GLY A 159 13.16 19.71 9.83
C GLY A 159 13.71 19.08 8.56
N ALA A 160 15.05 19.12 8.39
CA ALA A 160 15.75 18.56 7.26
C ALA A 160 15.97 17.03 7.35
N ASP A 161 15.71 16.43 8.52
CA ASP A 161 15.82 14.98 8.72
C ASP A 161 14.88 14.22 7.77
N THR A 162 15.36 13.11 7.24
CA THR A 162 14.57 12.26 6.34
C THR A 162 13.60 11.38 7.13
N LEU A 163 12.33 11.37 6.70
CA LEU A 163 11.34 10.39 7.16
C LEU A 163 11.29 9.21 6.18
N SER A 164 11.64 8.01 6.61
CA SER A 164 11.75 6.84 5.73
C SER A 164 10.86 5.68 6.16
N ARG A 165 10.18 5.03 5.20
CA ARG A 165 9.42 3.79 5.45
C ARG A 165 9.28 2.95 4.18
N ASN A 166 9.23 1.64 4.34
CA ASN A 166 8.80 0.72 3.28
C ASN A 166 7.28 0.87 3.05
N CYS A 167 6.82 0.61 1.83
CA CYS A 167 5.42 0.78 1.46
C CYS A 167 4.46 -0.29 2.01
N GLN A 168 4.95 -1.50 2.31
CA GLN A 168 4.13 -2.61 2.83
C GLN A 168 4.54 -3.06 4.24
N LEU A 169 5.54 -2.44 4.88
CA LEU A 169 6.05 -2.85 6.19
C LEU A 169 5.92 -1.74 7.24
N ALA A 170 6.03 -2.12 8.52
CA ALA A 170 5.92 -1.16 9.61
C ALA A 170 7.13 -0.22 9.62
N GLU A 171 7.07 0.83 10.43
CA GLU A 171 8.20 1.74 10.59
C GLU A 171 9.44 1.02 11.12
N GLY A 172 10.59 1.31 10.53
CA GLY A 172 11.86 0.65 10.85
C GLY A 172 12.03 -0.75 10.25
N GLU A 173 10.96 -1.37 9.72
CA GLU A 173 11.03 -2.68 9.06
C GLU A 173 11.49 -2.58 7.60
N ARG A 174 12.08 -3.68 7.10
CA ARG A 174 12.60 -3.78 5.73
C ARG A 174 12.25 -5.14 5.14
N ALA A 175 12.16 -5.16 3.81
CA ALA A 175 12.00 -6.40 3.09
C ALA A 175 13.27 -7.26 3.24
N LEU A 176 13.13 -8.57 3.12
CA LEU A 176 14.26 -9.50 3.14
C LEU A 176 15.22 -9.14 2.02
N LEU A 177 16.54 -9.18 2.30
CA LEU A 177 17.62 -8.81 1.37
C LEU A 177 17.69 -7.32 0.98
N GLN A 178 16.83 -6.46 1.55
CA GLN A 178 16.88 -5.03 1.28
C GLN A 178 18.02 -4.35 2.06
N PRO A 179 18.97 -3.67 1.39
CA PRO A 179 20.10 -3.04 2.07
C PRO A 179 19.65 -1.89 2.98
N LYS A 180 20.35 -1.70 4.11
CA LYS A 180 20.14 -0.53 4.98
C LYS A 180 20.78 0.70 4.36
N ARG A 181 19.97 1.54 3.71
CA ARG A 181 20.39 2.89 3.31
C ARG A 181 20.04 3.91 4.39
N GLN A 182 20.99 4.78 4.65
CA GLN A 182 20.82 6.00 5.44
C GLN A 182 20.78 7.16 4.44
N ALA A 183 19.64 7.84 4.36
CA ALA A 183 19.44 8.95 3.43
C ALA A 183 19.99 10.27 4.00
N ASP A 184 20.09 10.38 5.33
CA ASP A 184 20.72 11.52 5.99
C ASP A 184 22.24 11.45 5.86
N VAL A 185 22.85 12.58 5.47
CA VAL A 185 24.31 12.73 5.35
C VAL A 185 25.01 12.68 6.71
N LEU A 186 24.31 13.09 7.78
CA LEU A 186 24.87 13.13 9.13
C LEU A 186 24.36 11.99 10.00
N ASP A 187 25.30 11.28 10.63
CA ASP A 187 25.00 10.29 11.65
C ASP A 187 24.22 10.92 12.83
N PRO A 188 23.22 10.24 13.41
CA PRO A 188 22.43 10.76 14.53
C PRO A 188 23.27 11.14 15.76
N GLY A 189 24.37 10.42 16.02
CA GLY A 189 25.32 10.75 17.08
C GLY A 189 26.00 12.10 16.85
N LEU A 190 26.52 12.31 15.64
CA LEU A 190 27.16 13.57 15.26
C LEU A 190 26.18 14.75 15.29
N ARG A 191 24.92 14.52 14.90
CA ARG A 191 23.84 15.52 15.02
C ARG A 191 23.56 15.91 16.47
N ARG A 192 23.62 14.98 17.43
CA ARG A 192 23.45 15.31 18.86
C ARG A 192 24.58 16.21 19.36
N VAL A 193 25.82 15.94 18.94
CA VAL A 193 26.98 16.77 19.30
C VAL A 193 26.87 18.18 18.72
N LEU A 194 26.53 18.30 17.43
CA LEU A 194 26.34 19.61 16.79
C LEU A 194 25.23 20.43 17.46
N ARG A 195 24.12 19.78 17.85
CA ARG A 195 23.05 20.42 18.62
C ARG A 195 23.52 20.94 19.98
N ALA A 196 24.26 20.13 20.72
CA ALA A 196 24.81 20.55 22.01
C ALA A 196 25.73 21.76 21.87
N GLN A 197 26.57 21.80 20.83
CA GLN A 197 27.45 22.93 20.56
C GLN A 197 26.70 24.21 20.13
N GLN A 198 25.68 24.08 19.28
CA GLN A 198 24.84 25.20 18.86
C GLN A 198 24.02 25.78 20.02
N ALA A 199 23.54 24.93 20.93
CA ALA A 199 22.83 25.37 22.13
C ALA A 199 23.76 26.06 23.14
N ALA A 200 25.02 25.62 23.25
CA ALA A 200 26.02 26.24 24.12
C ALA A 200 26.64 27.53 23.58
N SER A 201 26.45 27.84 22.29
CA SER A 201 26.96 29.06 21.64
C SER A 201 25.93 30.18 21.56
N LYS A 202 24.75 30.00 22.14
CA LYS A 202 23.72 31.03 22.35
C LYS A 202 23.74 31.48 23.80
#